data_AF-A0A3D5NXN1-F1
#
_entry.id   AF-A0A3D5NXN1-F1
#
_cell.length_a   1.000
_cell.length_b   1.000
_cell.length_c   1.000
_cell.angle_alpha   90.00
_cell.angle_beta   90.00
_cell.angle_gamma   90.00
#
_symmetry.space_group_name_H-M   'P 1'
#
loop_
_entity.id
_entity.type
_entity.pdbx_description
1 polymer ?
#
loop_
_entity_poly.entity_id
_entity_poly.type
_entity_poly.pdbx_seq_one_letter_code
_entity_poly.pdbx_strand_id
1 'polypeptide(L)'
;MRYRNYLLGFIISTNLIWANALQSVASLDNAYQNGEITLDQKIINKVYLVFDQSRMLAEYRPTGATILKCATPILHEYETFKADLAPQTREIVEGYLNPAMDERSLYDSPGGHFRFTYSTTGANAVSATDNDMSGIPDYVEWSAEYMDYTWALEIDSAGFAGPNHTGGDGKYNVAFEAMSSYGYTTTSGVDGAELTRMVLHRNFIGFGSNQDPDGNVKGALKVTCAHEFKHASQRVHSNWSEGGWVELDATWAEEFVFDYVNDSMLNFLGMNDPFSHPHYGLDHGGTGSYEDYPWEDFIHQRFGGNSYASAPLLEYFWTWRQTHQSQAVLTSYQQMFTNFGTTFTDAFKEYVVWNYFTGNRAVTFAGQSVFGYDEAGVAGFPTATLTTTHSTYPVTINGTSFEHLASRMIRLMPPTGLRNGLEINFNGQNSVAMYAMWAVRAGTQVTWGEIPLDANNDGSFVIDMRDATEAALIPVVTQTTGSSFTYSYTIDAATVADCITGDLTDDGSIAVTDLVRLVNLILEQGEPPTPVELCAADVNEDGDISVQDVVQLVNLILQ
;
A
#
# COMPACT_ATOMS: atom_id res chain seq x y z
N MET A 1 5.47 -9.20 30.54
CA MET A 1 3.98 -9.15 30.58
C MET A 1 3.41 -7.78 31.04
N ARG A 2 4.20 -6.68 31.13
CA ARG A 2 3.71 -5.33 31.48
C ARG A 2 3.86 -4.25 30.38
N TYR A 3 4.40 -4.61 29.21
CA TYR A 3 4.55 -3.68 28.07
C TYR A 3 3.38 -3.69 27.07
N ARG A 4 2.45 -4.66 27.17
CA ARG A 4 1.39 -4.88 26.19
C ARG A 4 0.18 -3.93 26.33
N ASN A 5 -0.01 -3.31 27.50
CA ASN A 5 -1.19 -2.46 27.78
C ASN A 5 -0.97 -0.96 27.53
N TYR A 6 0.27 -0.51 27.30
CA TYR A 6 0.54 0.91 27.01
C TYR A 6 0.45 1.23 25.51
N LEU A 7 0.75 0.27 24.62
CA LEU A 7 0.59 0.43 23.16
C LEU A 7 -0.88 0.47 22.71
N LEU A 8 -1.73 -0.40 23.25
CA LEU A 8 -3.14 -0.46 22.88
C LEU A 8 -3.94 0.81 23.23
N GLY A 9 -3.60 1.50 24.32
CA GLY A 9 -4.26 2.75 24.69
C GLY A 9 -3.84 3.96 23.85
N PHE A 10 -2.66 3.90 23.21
CA PHE A 10 -2.08 5.01 22.44
C PHE A 10 -2.45 4.93 20.95
N ILE A 11 -2.43 3.72 20.36
CA ILE A 11 -2.85 3.47 18.97
C ILE A 11 -4.33 3.85 18.75
N ILE A 12 -5.20 3.63 19.75
CA ILE A 12 -6.63 4.03 19.65
C ILE A 12 -6.77 5.57 19.60
N SER A 13 -5.86 6.33 20.22
CA SER A 13 -5.97 7.79 20.30
C SER A 13 -5.50 8.53 19.03
N THR A 14 -4.51 8.01 18.31
CA THR A 14 -4.04 8.56 17.04
C THR A 14 -5.05 8.31 15.92
N ASN A 15 -5.59 7.09 15.80
CA ASN A 15 -6.60 6.75 14.79
C ASN A 15 -7.88 7.61 14.88
N LEU A 16 -8.28 8.00 16.10
CA LEU A 16 -9.42 8.90 16.32
C LEU A 16 -9.14 10.34 15.84
N ILE A 17 -7.91 10.82 15.95
CA ILE A 17 -7.50 12.16 15.51
C ILE A 17 -7.56 12.28 13.98
N TRP A 18 -7.11 11.23 13.28
CA TRP A 18 -7.12 11.14 11.83
C TRP A 18 -8.54 11.03 11.26
N ALA A 19 -9.35 10.13 11.83
CA ALA A 19 -10.74 9.93 11.44
C ALA A 19 -11.55 11.24 11.45
N ASN A 20 -11.31 12.11 12.44
CA ASN A 20 -12.00 13.39 12.53
C ASN A 20 -11.68 14.33 11.36
N ALA A 21 -10.43 14.37 10.89
CA ALA A 21 -10.00 15.27 9.83
C ALA A 21 -10.55 14.81 8.47
N LEU A 22 -10.42 13.51 8.16
CA LEU A 22 -10.98 12.89 6.96
C LEU A 22 -12.50 13.04 6.92
N GLN A 23 -13.18 12.86 8.07
CA GLN A 23 -14.62 13.07 8.18
C GLN A 23 -15.01 14.52 7.88
N SER A 24 -14.26 15.51 8.38
CA SER A 24 -14.52 16.92 8.08
C SER A 24 -14.37 17.20 6.57
N VAL A 25 -13.32 16.70 5.91
CA VAL A 25 -13.14 16.85 4.46
C VAL A 25 -14.30 16.22 3.69
N ALA A 26 -14.63 14.96 3.98
CA ALA A 26 -15.73 14.24 3.35
C ALA A 26 -17.09 14.93 3.58
N SER A 27 -17.33 15.48 4.77
CA SER A 27 -18.57 16.20 5.07
C SER A 27 -18.71 17.48 4.25
N LEU A 28 -17.61 18.23 4.03
CA LEU A 28 -17.59 19.41 3.17
C LEU A 28 -17.83 19.06 1.70
N ASP A 29 -17.26 17.94 1.23
CA ASP A 29 -17.48 17.45 -0.13
C ASP A 29 -18.94 17.06 -0.36
N ASN A 30 -19.51 16.29 0.56
CA ASN A 30 -20.92 15.89 0.50
C ASN A 30 -21.87 17.10 0.57
N ALA A 31 -21.61 18.05 1.46
CA ALA A 31 -22.42 19.27 1.57
C ALA A 31 -22.40 20.10 0.27
N TYR A 32 -21.24 20.21 -0.38
CA TYR A 32 -21.13 20.86 -1.68
C TYR A 32 -21.91 20.11 -2.77
N GLN A 33 -21.75 18.78 -2.84
CA GLN A 33 -22.47 17.95 -3.81
C GLN A 33 -24.00 18.03 -3.62
N ASN A 34 -24.47 18.17 -2.38
CA ASN A 34 -25.88 18.36 -2.05
C ASN A 34 -26.39 19.80 -2.28
N GLY A 35 -25.51 20.74 -2.63
CA GLY A 35 -25.85 22.16 -2.81
C GLY A 35 -26.09 22.92 -1.50
N GLU A 36 -25.63 22.39 -0.37
CA GLU A 36 -25.79 23.00 0.97
C GLU A 36 -24.78 24.13 1.19
N ILE A 37 -23.61 24.05 0.56
CA ILE A 37 -22.56 25.07 0.59
C ILE A 37 -22.07 25.41 -0.83
N THR A 38 -21.53 26.61 -1.00
CA THR A 38 -20.92 27.04 -2.27
C THR A 38 -19.51 26.46 -2.45
N LEU A 39 -18.98 26.52 -3.68
CA LEU A 39 -17.59 26.13 -3.97
C LEU A 39 -16.59 26.93 -3.12
N ASP A 40 -16.78 28.25 -3.00
CA ASP A 40 -15.98 29.10 -2.11
C ASP A 40 -16.00 28.63 -0.67
N GLN A 41 -17.19 28.29 -0.14
CA GLN A 41 -17.33 27.79 1.23
C GLN A 41 -16.63 26.44 1.40
N LYS A 42 -16.76 25.52 0.45
CA LYS A 42 -16.06 24.23 0.49
C LYS A 42 -14.54 24.44 0.56
N ILE A 43 -13.96 25.16 -0.40
CA ILE A 43 -12.51 25.33 -0.50
C ILE A 43 -11.95 26.06 0.71
N ILE A 44 -12.56 27.17 1.11
CA ILE A 44 -12.02 27.97 2.22
C ILE A 44 -12.10 27.23 3.56
N ASN A 45 -13.13 26.40 3.77
CA ASN A 45 -13.24 25.59 4.99
C ASN A 45 -12.22 24.46 5.03
N LYS A 46 -11.91 23.83 3.89
CA LYS A 46 -10.80 22.85 3.82
C LYS A 46 -9.45 23.51 4.10
N VAL A 47 -9.20 24.73 3.59
CA VAL A 47 -7.98 25.50 3.91
C VAL A 47 -7.97 25.89 5.40
N TYR A 48 -9.09 26.32 5.98
CA TYR A 48 -9.17 26.59 7.42
C TYR A 48 -8.94 25.35 8.28
N LEU A 49 -9.33 24.15 7.83
CA LEU A 49 -9.02 22.91 8.54
C LEU A 49 -7.51 22.75 8.76
N VAL A 50 -6.69 23.17 7.79
CA VAL A 50 -5.22 23.12 7.86
C VAL A 50 -4.68 24.25 8.74
N PHE A 51 -5.07 25.50 8.48
CA PHE A 51 -4.37 26.66 9.03
C PHE A 51 -5.09 27.39 10.18
N ASP A 52 -6.43 27.33 10.25
CA ASP A 52 -7.20 28.09 11.25
C ASP A 52 -8.62 27.52 11.45
N GLN A 53 -8.71 26.41 12.20
CA GLN A 53 -9.97 25.69 12.42
C GLN A 53 -11.05 26.56 13.09
N SER A 54 -10.65 27.64 13.78
CA SER A 54 -11.56 28.58 14.44
C SER A 54 -12.44 29.36 13.46
N ARG A 55 -12.00 29.47 12.20
CA ARG A 55 -12.71 30.15 11.11
C ARG A 55 -13.59 29.22 10.29
N MET A 56 -13.52 27.91 10.52
CA MET A 56 -14.43 26.96 9.89
C MET A 56 -15.88 27.21 10.31
N LEU A 57 -16.82 26.92 9.41
CA LEU A 57 -18.23 26.75 9.70
C LEU A 57 -18.39 25.73 10.84
N ALA A 58 -19.25 26.07 11.81
CA ALA A 58 -19.31 25.37 13.09
C ALA A 58 -19.75 23.91 12.93
N GLU A 59 -20.63 23.62 11.96
CA GLU A 59 -21.15 22.28 11.67
C GLU A 59 -20.11 21.33 11.04
N TYR A 60 -19.04 21.84 10.42
CA TYR A 60 -18.00 21.04 9.78
C TYR A 60 -16.67 21.04 10.56
N ARG A 61 -16.61 21.79 11.66
CA ARG A 61 -15.43 21.85 12.51
C ARG A 61 -15.22 20.50 13.21
N PRO A 62 -13.98 19.98 13.25
CA PRO A 62 -13.69 18.75 13.97
C PRO A 62 -14.07 18.84 15.45
N THR A 63 -14.52 17.72 16.01
CA THR A 63 -14.96 17.64 17.43
C THR A 63 -13.82 17.37 18.41
N GLY A 64 -12.61 17.10 17.90
CA GLY A 64 -11.41 16.84 18.68
C GLY A 64 -10.16 17.34 17.95
N ALA A 65 -8.98 17.03 18.50
CA ALA A 65 -7.73 17.29 17.81
C ALA A 65 -7.74 16.59 16.44
N THR A 66 -7.28 17.29 15.43
CA THR A 66 -7.14 16.79 14.06
C THR A 66 -5.74 17.06 13.58
N ILE A 67 -5.13 16.00 13.07
CA ILE A 67 -3.92 16.09 12.29
C ILE A 67 -4.30 15.59 10.90
N LEU A 68 -3.80 16.26 9.87
CA LEU A 68 -3.83 15.81 8.48
C LEU A 68 -2.42 15.33 8.11
N LYS A 69 -2.30 14.28 7.32
CA LYS A 69 -0.98 13.80 6.92
C LYS A 69 -0.43 14.80 5.91
N CYS A 70 -1.01 14.85 4.72
CA CYS A 70 -0.70 15.87 3.73
C CYS A 70 -1.84 16.88 3.58
N ALA A 71 -1.50 18.15 3.37
CA ALA A 71 -2.45 19.15 2.90
C ALA A 71 -2.36 19.41 1.37
N THR A 72 -1.46 18.72 0.65
CA THR A 72 -1.31 18.84 -0.82
C THR A 72 -2.62 18.62 -1.58
N PRO A 73 -3.47 17.61 -1.29
CA PRO A 73 -4.73 17.41 -2.03
C PRO A 73 -5.69 18.59 -1.89
N ILE A 74 -5.76 19.19 -0.70
CA ILE A 74 -6.60 20.37 -0.44
C ILE A 74 -6.13 21.56 -1.27
N LEU A 75 -4.80 21.75 -1.36
CA LEU A 75 -4.22 22.86 -2.12
C LEU A 75 -4.27 22.63 -3.63
N HIS A 76 -4.14 21.38 -4.08
CA HIS A 76 -4.35 21.01 -5.48
C HIS A 76 -5.81 21.21 -5.91
N GLU A 77 -6.76 20.89 -5.04
CA GLU A 77 -8.17 21.19 -5.28
C GLU A 77 -8.41 22.70 -5.38
N TYR A 78 -7.79 23.51 -4.49
CA TYR A 78 -7.81 24.97 -4.61
C TYR A 78 -7.23 25.44 -5.95
N GLU A 79 -6.08 24.93 -6.38
CA GLU A 79 -5.46 25.28 -7.66
C GLU A 79 -6.41 24.99 -8.83
N THR A 80 -7.02 23.81 -8.83
CA THR A 80 -7.95 23.33 -9.86
C THR A 80 -9.14 24.29 -10.02
N PHE A 81 -9.71 24.74 -8.90
CA PHE A 81 -10.88 25.63 -8.90
C PHE A 81 -10.54 27.12 -8.82
N LYS A 82 -9.25 27.50 -8.78
CA LYS A 82 -8.80 28.87 -8.49
C LYS A 82 -9.45 29.92 -9.39
N ALA A 83 -9.66 29.61 -10.67
CA ALA A 83 -10.28 30.51 -11.63
C ALA A 83 -11.77 30.79 -11.35
N ASP A 84 -12.47 29.84 -10.73
CA ASP A 84 -13.91 29.89 -10.45
C ASP A 84 -14.22 30.51 -9.08
N LEU A 85 -13.21 30.68 -8.22
CA LEU A 85 -13.35 31.23 -6.87
C LEU A 85 -13.45 32.76 -6.85
N ALA A 86 -14.23 33.28 -5.91
CA ALA A 86 -14.33 34.70 -5.66
C ALA A 86 -12.95 35.31 -5.35
N PRO A 87 -12.67 36.56 -5.77
CA PRO A 87 -11.39 37.21 -5.50
C PRO A 87 -11.01 37.22 -4.01
N GLN A 88 -12.00 37.41 -3.13
CA GLN A 88 -11.80 37.40 -1.68
C GLN A 88 -11.37 36.03 -1.15
N THR A 89 -11.96 34.94 -1.67
CA THR A 89 -11.56 33.58 -1.30
C THR A 89 -10.12 33.32 -1.70
N ARG A 90 -9.74 33.71 -2.92
CA ARG A 90 -8.35 33.60 -3.40
C ARG A 90 -7.37 34.40 -2.55
N GLU A 91 -7.70 35.64 -2.21
CA GLU A 91 -6.86 36.49 -1.35
C GLU A 91 -6.63 35.87 0.02
N ILE A 92 -7.67 35.28 0.63
CA ILE A 92 -7.54 34.61 1.93
C ILE A 92 -6.64 33.37 1.81
N VAL A 93 -6.86 32.51 0.81
CA VAL A 93 -6.04 31.30 0.63
C VAL A 93 -4.58 31.66 0.35
N GLU A 94 -4.33 32.59 -0.57
CA GLU A 94 -2.95 33.03 -0.87
C GLU A 94 -2.29 33.74 0.31
N GLY A 95 -3.06 34.38 1.19
CA GLY A 95 -2.55 34.93 2.44
C GLY A 95 -2.03 33.88 3.42
N TYR A 96 -2.60 32.66 3.42
CA TYR A 96 -2.07 31.52 4.18
C TYR A 96 -0.86 30.90 3.48
N LEU A 97 -0.89 30.76 2.15
CA LEU A 97 0.21 30.15 1.41
C LEU A 97 1.44 31.05 1.37
N ASN A 98 1.26 32.37 1.30
CA ASN A 98 2.32 33.36 1.21
C ASN A 98 2.22 34.35 2.38
N PRO A 99 2.42 33.89 3.63
CA PRO A 99 2.25 34.76 4.79
C PRO A 99 3.33 35.83 4.80
N ALA A 100 2.92 37.09 5.04
CA ALA A 100 3.84 38.19 5.29
C ALA A 100 4.70 37.85 6.53
N MET A 101 6.02 37.94 6.40
CA MET A 101 6.96 37.65 7.48
C MET A 101 7.91 38.81 7.68
N ASP A 102 8.12 39.17 8.95
CA ASP A 102 8.89 40.36 9.30
C ASP A 102 10.42 40.14 9.23
N GLU A 103 10.93 38.91 9.40
CA GLU A 103 12.35 38.53 9.16
C GLU A 103 12.44 37.02 8.82
N ARG A 104 13.14 36.66 7.73
CA ARG A 104 13.39 35.26 7.32
C ARG A 104 14.89 35.02 7.21
N SER A 105 15.37 33.94 7.83
CA SER A 105 16.72 33.42 7.60
C SER A 105 16.68 32.39 6.47
N LEU A 106 17.79 32.32 5.73
CA LEU A 106 17.99 31.36 4.66
C LEU A 106 19.09 30.38 5.07
N TYR A 107 18.90 29.10 4.75
CA TYR A 107 19.91 28.07 4.89
C TYR A 107 19.90 27.15 3.67
N ASP A 108 21.07 26.71 3.26
CA ASP A 108 21.24 25.83 2.12
C ASP A 108 21.57 24.44 2.57
N SER A 109 20.93 23.44 1.96
CA SER A 109 21.33 22.07 2.23
C SER A 109 22.78 21.82 1.81
N PRO A 110 23.55 21.04 2.58
CA PRO A 110 24.93 20.67 2.22
C PRO A 110 25.05 20.01 0.84
N GLY A 111 24.05 19.23 0.42
CA GLY A 111 23.95 18.60 -0.89
C GLY A 111 23.68 19.60 -2.02
N GLY A 112 23.26 20.83 -1.71
CA GLY A 112 23.13 21.94 -2.64
C GLY A 112 21.82 21.98 -3.43
N HIS A 113 20.90 21.04 -3.18
CA HIS A 113 19.62 20.93 -3.88
C HIS A 113 18.51 21.81 -3.30
N PHE A 114 18.59 22.16 -2.00
CA PHE A 114 17.48 22.79 -1.29
C PHE A 114 17.84 24.14 -0.66
N ARG A 115 16.86 25.03 -0.63
CA ARG A 115 16.88 26.26 0.17
C ARG A 115 15.78 26.26 1.22
N PHE A 116 16.21 26.37 2.46
CA PHE A 116 15.33 26.50 3.62
C PHE A 116 15.10 27.95 3.97
N THR A 117 13.83 28.29 4.20
CA THR A 117 13.38 29.60 4.67
C THR A 117 12.70 29.44 6.01
N TYR A 118 13.25 30.07 7.06
CA TYR A 118 12.76 29.85 8.42
C TYR A 118 12.79 31.13 9.27
N SER A 119 12.09 31.06 10.40
CA SER A 119 12.14 32.05 11.48
C SER A 119 12.30 31.32 12.80
N THR A 120 12.93 31.95 13.79
CA THR A 120 13.01 31.48 15.18
C THR A 120 12.05 32.24 16.11
N THR A 121 11.22 33.13 15.55
CA THR A 121 10.21 33.91 16.28
C THR A 121 8.87 33.98 15.53
N GLY A 122 7.79 34.28 16.25
CA GLY A 122 6.44 34.34 15.69
C GLY A 122 5.75 32.98 15.62
N ALA A 123 4.58 32.95 14.97
CA ALA A 123 3.73 31.76 14.94
C ALA A 123 4.37 30.60 14.16
N ASN A 124 5.12 30.88 13.10
CA ASN A 124 5.73 29.87 12.24
C ASN A 124 7.17 29.50 12.65
N ALA A 125 7.57 29.86 13.88
CA ALA A 125 8.94 29.65 14.34
C ALA A 125 9.28 28.17 14.52
N VAL A 126 10.45 27.77 14.01
CA VAL A 126 11.11 26.53 14.43
C VAL A 126 11.78 26.74 15.79
N SER A 127 12.20 25.66 16.45
CA SER A 127 13.00 25.79 17.68
C SER A 127 14.29 26.56 17.41
N ALA A 128 14.65 27.50 18.29
CA ALA A 128 15.90 28.26 18.19
C ALA A 128 17.12 27.51 18.77
N THR A 129 16.95 26.25 19.17
CA THR A 129 18.04 25.41 19.69
C THR A 129 19.10 25.21 18.62
N ASP A 130 20.34 25.54 18.96
CA ASP A 130 21.56 25.36 18.18
C ASP A 130 22.62 24.83 19.16
N ASN A 131 22.73 23.51 19.26
CA ASN A 131 23.53 22.86 20.30
C ASN A 131 25.02 22.79 19.95
N ASP A 132 25.35 22.77 18.67
CA ASP A 132 26.72 22.71 18.17
C ASP A 132 27.31 24.11 17.87
N MET A 133 26.48 25.16 17.99
CA MET A 133 26.81 26.56 17.78
C MET A 133 27.23 26.86 16.33
N SER A 134 26.60 26.18 15.37
CA SER A 134 26.79 26.42 13.93
C SER A 134 26.24 27.79 13.49
N GLY A 135 25.34 28.37 14.28
CA GLY A 135 24.57 29.57 13.94
C GLY A 135 23.27 29.26 13.20
N ILE A 136 22.97 27.98 12.97
CA ILE A 136 21.74 27.48 12.34
C ILE A 136 21.01 26.61 13.38
N PRO A 137 19.67 26.71 13.51
CA PRO A 137 18.98 25.85 14.46
C PRO A 137 19.07 24.36 14.05
N ASP A 138 19.30 23.47 15.01
CA ASP A 138 19.46 22.02 14.79
C ASP A 138 18.32 21.44 13.94
N TYR A 139 17.08 21.91 14.16
CA TYR A 139 15.90 21.45 13.43
C TYR A 139 15.97 21.73 11.93
N VAL A 140 16.55 22.87 11.53
CA VAL A 140 16.74 23.24 10.13
C VAL A 140 17.84 22.40 9.51
N GLU A 141 18.92 22.13 10.25
CA GLU A 141 20.00 21.26 9.79
C GLU A 141 19.54 19.82 9.60
N TRP A 142 18.79 19.25 10.54
CA TRP A 142 18.19 17.91 10.39
C TRP A 142 17.29 17.84 9.16
N SER A 143 16.43 18.85 8.97
CA SER A 143 15.55 18.92 7.80
C SER A 143 16.36 18.92 6.50
N ALA A 144 17.45 19.68 6.45
CA ALA A 144 18.33 19.73 5.28
C ALA A 144 19.04 18.40 5.01
N GLU A 145 19.55 17.74 6.04
CA GLU A 145 20.19 16.42 5.93
C GLU A 145 19.19 15.36 5.43
N TYR A 146 17.98 15.35 5.97
CA TYR A 146 16.94 14.40 5.55
C TYR A 146 16.48 14.65 4.12
N MET A 147 16.35 15.91 3.70
CA MET A 147 16.02 16.24 2.30
C MET A 147 17.14 15.85 1.32
N ASP A 148 18.41 16.07 1.67
CA ASP A 148 19.53 15.62 0.84
C ASP A 148 19.57 14.08 0.73
N TYR A 149 19.24 13.37 1.82
CA TYR A 149 19.11 11.91 1.80
C TYR A 149 17.94 11.43 0.94
N THR A 150 16.77 12.07 1.07
CA THR A 150 15.61 11.83 0.20
C THR A 150 15.94 12.06 -1.27
N TRP A 151 16.65 13.14 -1.61
CA TRP A 151 17.09 13.39 -2.98
C TRP A 151 17.98 12.24 -3.50
N ALA A 152 18.95 11.82 -2.71
CA ALA A 152 19.85 10.74 -3.08
C ALA A 152 19.12 9.42 -3.37
N LEU A 153 18.06 9.10 -2.59
CA LEU A 153 17.29 7.88 -2.80
C LEU A 153 16.26 8.00 -3.92
N GLU A 154 15.39 9.01 -3.91
CA GLU A 154 14.33 9.13 -4.91
C GLU A 154 14.86 9.50 -6.29
N ILE A 155 15.80 10.44 -6.37
CA ILE A 155 16.25 11.00 -7.64
C ILE A 155 17.48 10.26 -8.14
N ASP A 156 18.56 10.27 -7.37
CA ASP A 156 19.84 9.75 -7.86
C ASP A 156 19.85 8.22 -7.95
N SER A 157 19.20 7.53 -7.01
CA SER A 157 19.20 6.06 -6.93
C SER A 157 18.00 5.43 -7.64
N ALA A 158 16.78 5.84 -7.31
CA ALA A 158 15.56 5.28 -7.90
C ALA A 158 15.23 5.84 -9.29
N GLY A 159 15.78 7.01 -9.66
CA GLY A 159 15.64 7.58 -10.99
C GLY A 159 14.35 8.39 -11.22
N PHE A 160 13.60 8.73 -10.16
CA PHE A 160 12.45 9.62 -10.32
C PHE A 160 12.87 11.02 -10.76
N ALA A 161 11.95 11.77 -11.37
CA ALA A 161 12.25 13.12 -11.84
C ALA A 161 12.36 14.10 -10.67
N GLY A 162 13.51 14.76 -10.53
CA GLY A 162 13.67 15.85 -9.56
C GLY A 162 12.76 17.04 -9.91
N PRO A 163 12.34 17.84 -8.92
CA PRO A 163 11.47 19.00 -9.16
C PRO A 163 12.14 19.98 -10.12
N ASN A 164 11.34 20.54 -11.03
CA ASN A 164 11.81 21.60 -11.90
C ASN A 164 11.96 22.91 -11.11
N HIS A 165 13.21 23.22 -10.79
CA HIS A 165 13.67 24.46 -10.19
C HIS A 165 14.54 25.24 -11.19
N THR A 166 14.31 25.04 -12.50
CA THR A 166 15.09 25.69 -13.55
C THR A 166 14.67 27.17 -13.66
N GLY A 167 15.43 28.04 -13.00
CA GLY A 167 15.11 29.45 -12.82
C GLY A 167 15.29 29.84 -11.35
N GLY A 168 15.27 31.13 -11.03
CA GLY A 168 15.50 31.57 -9.64
C GLY A 168 16.95 31.37 -9.15
N ASP A 169 17.13 30.90 -7.92
CA ASP A 169 18.45 30.68 -7.30
C ASP A 169 19.02 29.26 -7.46
N GLY A 170 18.31 28.41 -8.22
CA GLY A 170 18.73 27.05 -8.56
C GLY A 170 18.55 26.04 -7.44
N LYS A 171 17.68 26.30 -6.46
CA LYS A 171 17.39 25.40 -5.33
C LYS A 171 15.90 25.19 -5.18
N TYR A 172 15.50 24.01 -4.72
CA TYR A 172 14.12 23.72 -4.38
C TYR A 172 13.77 24.34 -3.02
N ASN A 173 12.69 25.12 -2.95
CA ASN A 173 12.34 25.88 -1.74
C ASN A 173 11.58 25.03 -0.72
N VAL A 174 12.04 25.12 0.53
CA VAL A 174 11.44 24.49 1.70
C VAL A 174 11.20 25.57 2.77
N ALA A 175 10.01 25.60 3.35
CA ALA A 175 9.67 26.51 4.45
C ALA A 175 9.08 25.76 5.66
N PHE A 176 8.90 26.48 6.77
CA PHE A 176 8.29 25.93 7.98
C PHE A 176 7.10 26.76 8.43
N GLU A 177 6.00 26.10 8.77
CA GLU A 177 4.77 26.77 9.20
C GLU A 177 4.05 26.05 10.35
N ALA A 178 3.23 26.83 11.06
CA ALA A 178 2.26 26.31 12.01
C ALA A 178 1.02 25.82 11.26
N MET A 179 0.70 24.53 11.37
CA MET A 179 -0.46 23.96 10.69
C MET A 179 -0.96 22.71 11.42
N SER A 180 -2.15 22.27 11.04
CA SER A 180 -2.75 21.01 11.51
C SER A 180 -2.40 19.83 10.60
N SER A 181 -1.40 19.96 9.72
CA SER A 181 -0.88 18.88 8.88
C SER A 181 0.61 18.59 9.12
N TYR A 182 1.13 17.46 8.63
CA TYR A 182 2.58 17.20 8.64
C TYR A 182 3.30 18.15 7.69
N GLY A 183 2.75 18.37 6.50
CA GLY A 183 3.27 19.28 5.50
C GLY A 183 2.27 19.56 4.39
N TYR A 184 2.79 20.22 3.35
CA TYR A 184 2.20 20.25 2.02
C TYR A 184 3.21 20.69 0.97
N THR A 185 2.94 20.29 -0.27
CA THR A 185 3.53 20.80 -1.50
C THR A 185 2.52 21.65 -2.25
N THR A 186 2.94 22.81 -2.76
CA THR A 186 2.06 23.79 -3.39
C THR A 186 2.68 24.41 -4.64
N THR A 187 1.85 24.81 -5.59
CA THR A 187 2.22 25.54 -6.81
C THR A 187 2.31 27.06 -6.59
N SER A 188 1.95 27.56 -5.40
CA SER A 188 2.17 28.96 -5.03
C SER A 188 3.65 29.21 -4.72
N GLY A 189 4.46 29.32 -5.77
CA GLY A 189 5.91 29.50 -5.66
C GLY A 189 6.34 30.88 -5.13
N VAL A 190 7.57 30.95 -4.61
CA VAL A 190 8.23 32.14 -4.07
C VAL A 190 9.12 32.87 -5.09
N ASP A 191 9.64 32.18 -6.11
CA ASP A 191 10.56 32.79 -7.10
C ASP A 191 9.94 32.95 -8.51
N GLY A 192 8.70 32.48 -8.69
CA GLY A 192 7.95 32.58 -9.94
C GLY A 192 8.43 31.68 -11.08
N ALA A 193 9.44 30.84 -10.84
CA ALA A 193 10.00 29.89 -11.79
C ALA A 193 9.87 28.43 -11.33
N GLU A 194 9.75 28.19 -10.03
CA GLU A 194 9.50 26.86 -9.48
C GLU A 194 8.10 26.32 -9.83
N LEU A 195 8.02 25.04 -10.21
CA LEU A 195 6.72 24.38 -10.42
C LEU A 195 5.98 24.17 -9.11
N THR A 196 6.72 23.86 -8.05
CA THR A 196 6.20 23.71 -6.69
C THR A 196 7.24 24.17 -5.68
N ARG A 197 6.79 24.34 -4.44
CA ARG A 197 7.62 24.33 -3.23
C ARG A 197 6.94 23.48 -2.16
N MET A 198 7.67 23.14 -1.12
CA MET A 198 7.12 22.41 0.02
C MET A 198 7.23 23.20 1.32
N VAL A 199 6.33 22.89 2.25
CA VAL A 199 6.28 23.47 3.58
C VAL A 199 6.14 22.35 4.60
N LEU A 200 7.05 22.34 5.57
CA LEU A 200 7.11 21.36 6.66
C LEU A 200 6.48 21.94 7.93
N HIS A 201 5.90 21.09 8.77
CA HIS A 201 5.42 21.55 10.07
C HIS A 201 6.59 22.06 10.92
N ARG A 202 6.37 23.15 11.66
CA ARG A 202 7.44 23.87 12.39
C ARG A 202 8.13 23.06 13.50
N ASN A 203 7.50 22.01 14.06
CA ASN A 203 8.06 21.30 15.22
C ASN A 203 7.58 19.86 15.48
N PHE A 204 6.61 19.33 14.74
CA PHE A 204 5.92 18.04 14.95
C PHE A 204 5.53 17.67 16.41
N ILE A 205 5.39 18.64 17.33
CA ILE A 205 5.02 18.33 18.72
C ILE A 205 3.54 17.93 18.77
N GLY A 206 3.26 16.74 19.32
CA GLY A 206 1.91 16.19 19.44
C GLY A 206 1.44 15.37 18.23
N PHE A 207 2.34 15.12 17.28
CA PHE A 207 2.12 14.26 16.13
C PHE A 207 2.26 12.78 16.52
N GLY A 208 1.79 11.88 15.67
CA GLY A 208 1.67 10.44 15.94
C GLY A 208 2.96 9.77 16.43
N SER A 209 2.85 8.60 17.05
CA SER A 209 4.02 7.82 17.40
C SER A 209 4.59 7.10 16.18
N ASN A 210 5.90 6.96 16.14
CA ASN A 210 6.61 6.15 15.14
C ASN A 210 7.70 5.32 15.82
N GLN A 211 8.46 4.55 15.05
CA GLN A 211 9.52 3.66 15.55
C GLN A 211 10.92 4.24 15.38
N ASP A 212 11.03 5.52 15.02
CA ASP A 212 12.33 6.16 14.83
C ASP A 212 13.16 6.16 16.12
N PRO A 213 14.40 5.64 16.10
CA PRO A 213 15.27 5.60 17.28
C PRO A 213 15.63 6.99 17.82
N ASP A 214 15.58 8.04 16.99
CA ASP A 214 15.81 9.43 17.36
C ASP A 214 14.54 10.12 17.91
N GLY A 215 13.41 9.41 17.92
CA GLY A 215 12.15 9.80 18.53
C GLY A 215 11.14 10.46 17.57
N ASN A 216 9.89 10.53 18.04
CA ASN A 216 8.72 10.85 17.20
C ASN A 216 8.85 12.12 16.35
N VAL A 217 9.43 13.19 16.89
CA VAL A 217 9.57 14.47 16.16
C VAL A 217 10.48 14.31 14.93
N LYS A 218 11.60 13.60 15.09
CA LYS A 218 12.53 13.35 13.98
C LYS A 218 11.98 12.33 13.01
N GLY A 219 11.33 11.27 13.49
CA GLY A 219 10.63 10.32 12.63
C GLY A 219 9.57 10.99 11.77
N ALA A 220 8.71 11.83 12.36
CA ALA A 220 7.68 12.57 11.62
C ALA A 220 8.29 13.53 10.59
N LEU A 221 9.37 14.24 10.95
CA LEU A 221 10.10 15.10 10.02
C LEU A 221 10.68 14.31 8.83
N LYS A 222 11.35 13.18 9.07
CA LYS A 222 11.93 12.31 8.03
C LYS A 222 10.89 11.86 7.01
N VAL A 223 9.80 11.26 7.47
CA VAL A 223 8.75 10.77 6.56
C VAL A 223 8.08 11.92 5.81
N THR A 224 7.91 13.09 6.44
CA THR A 224 7.35 14.27 5.75
C THR A 224 8.29 14.78 4.66
N CYS A 225 9.60 14.75 4.89
CA CYS A 225 10.59 15.11 3.87
C CYS A 225 10.45 14.22 2.62
N ALA A 226 10.35 12.91 2.79
CA ALA A 226 10.11 11.99 1.67
C ALA A 226 8.76 12.24 1.00
N HIS A 227 7.68 12.23 1.79
CA HIS A 227 6.30 12.37 1.31
C HIS A 227 6.07 13.62 0.46
N GLU A 228 6.42 14.80 0.99
CA GLU A 228 6.14 16.06 0.32
C GLU A 228 7.07 16.30 -0.87
N PHE A 229 8.31 15.82 -0.79
CA PHE A 229 9.24 15.88 -1.93
C PHE A 229 8.78 14.98 -3.07
N LYS A 230 8.20 13.81 -2.75
CA LYS A 230 7.61 12.93 -3.74
C LYS A 230 6.49 13.62 -4.52
N HIS A 231 5.64 14.42 -3.87
CA HIS A 231 4.66 15.24 -4.61
C HIS A 231 5.31 16.21 -5.59
N ALA A 232 6.48 16.76 -5.28
CA ALA A 232 7.21 17.62 -6.21
C ALA A 232 7.67 16.85 -7.46
N SER A 233 8.15 15.62 -7.28
CA SER A 233 8.48 14.70 -8.38
C SER A 233 7.25 14.33 -9.22
N GLN A 234 6.15 13.92 -8.59
CA GLN A 234 4.89 13.60 -9.25
C GLN A 234 4.36 14.77 -10.10
N ARG A 235 4.50 16.01 -9.61
CA ARG A 235 4.12 17.20 -10.37
C ARG A 235 4.88 17.30 -11.69
N VAL A 236 6.19 17.04 -11.68
CA VAL A 236 7.02 17.06 -12.89
C VAL A 236 6.57 16.01 -13.88
N HIS A 237 6.20 14.83 -13.39
CA HIS A 237 5.75 13.75 -14.26
C HIS A 237 4.41 14.07 -14.91
N SER A 238 3.39 14.35 -14.11
CA SER A 238 2.01 14.23 -14.57
C SER A 238 1.13 15.43 -14.27
N ASN A 239 1.70 16.49 -13.68
CA ASN A 239 0.95 17.64 -13.20
C ASN A 239 -0.15 17.25 -12.18
N TRP A 240 0.05 16.16 -11.41
CA TRP A 240 -0.92 15.58 -10.46
C TRP A 240 -2.27 15.17 -11.09
N SER A 241 -2.22 14.61 -12.29
CA SER A 241 -3.44 14.15 -12.98
C SER A 241 -4.02 12.83 -12.45
N GLU A 242 -3.39 12.24 -11.44
CA GLU A 242 -3.77 10.95 -10.87
C GLU A 242 -4.91 11.04 -9.83
N GLY A 243 -5.28 12.23 -9.33
CA GLY A 243 -6.28 12.31 -8.25
C GLY A 243 -5.68 11.83 -6.92
N GLY A 244 -6.43 11.06 -6.11
CA GLY A 244 -5.98 10.62 -4.78
C GLY A 244 -4.77 9.67 -4.80
N TRP A 245 -4.53 8.98 -5.92
CA TRP A 245 -3.40 8.05 -6.09
C TRP A 245 -2.03 8.71 -5.86
N VAL A 246 -1.93 10.05 -5.96
CA VAL A 246 -0.71 10.78 -5.59
C VAL A 246 -0.34 10.59 -4.11
N GLU A 247 -1.33 10.42 -3.23
CA GLU A 247 -1.10 10.18 -1.80
C GLU A 247 -0.64 8.75 -1.54
N LEU A 248 -1.13 7.78 -2.31
CA LEU A 248 -0.68 6.39 -2.23
C LEU A 248 0.83 6.30 -2.46
N ASP A 249 1.32 6.88 -3.56
CA ASP A 249 2.74 6.85 -3.94
C ASP A 249 3.61 7.76 -3.07
N ALA A 250 3.09 8.88 -2.57
CA ALA A 250 3.79 9.70 -1.58
C ALA A 250 3.93 9.00 -0.22
N THR A 251 2.92 8.21 0.18
CA THR A 251 2.97 7.40 1.39
C THR A 251 3.96 6.24 1.24
N TRP A 252 3.97 5.57 0.08
CA TRP A 252 4.98 4.54 -0.21
C TRP A 252 6.40 5.11 -0.18
N ALA A 253 6.62 6.35 -0.64
CA ALA A 253 7.93 6.99 -0.59
C ALA A 253 8.48 7.14 0.85
N GLU A 254 7.61 7.23 1.86
CA GLU A 254 8.02 7.23 3.27
C GLU A 254 8.75 5.94 3.65
N GLU A 255 8.17 4.80 3.27
CA GLU A 255 8.72 3.47 3.54
C GLU A 255 9.95 3.20 2.66
N PHE A 256 9.94 3.68 1.40
CA PHE A 256 11.10 3.56 0.51
C PHE A 256 12.35 4.29 1.03
N VAL A 257 12.18 5.51 1.55
CA VAL A 257 13.31 6.36 1.99
C VAL A 257 13.68 6.10 3.45
N PHE A 258 12.68 5.93 4.32
CA PHE A 258 12.86 5.84 5.77
C PHE A 258 12.11 4.65 6.39
N ASP A 259 12.18 3.49 5.76
CA ASP A 259 11.64 2.17 6.19
C ASP A 259 11.50 1.98 7.72
N TYR A 260 12.60 2.13 8.46
CA TYR A 260 12.63 1.92 9.91
C TYR A 260 11.77 2.87 10.76
N VAL A 261 11.19 3.93 10.16
CA VAL A 261 10.33 4.88 10.88
C VAL A 261 8.94 4.30 11.09
N ASN A 262 8.38 3.58 10.12
CA ASN A 262 7.08 2.91 10.24
C ASN A 262 5.93 3.88 10.65
N ASP A 263 6.03 5.18 10.31
CA ASP A 263 5.03 6.18 10.69
C ASP A 263 3.69 5.86 10.01
N SER A 264 3.74 5.47 8.74
CA SER A 264 2.53 5.28 7.97
C SER A 264 1.79 4.01 8.33
N MET A 265 2.52 2.92 8.51
CA MET A 265 1.99 1.68 9.09
C MET A 265 1.29 1.91 10.44
N LEU A 266 1.90 2.67 11.36
CA LEU A 266 1.37 2.83 12.72
C LEU A 266 0.20 3.80 12.85
N ASN A 267 0.11 4.80 11.97
CA ASN A 267 -0.83 5.91 12.12
C ASN A 267 -1.94 5.94 11.06
N PHE A 268 -1.77 5.26 9.91
CA PHE A 268 -2.72 5.32 8.80
C PHE A 268 -3.26 3.96 8.33
N LEU A 269 -2.78 2.85 8.92
CA LEU A 269 -3.38 1.52 8.71
C LEU A 269 -4.26 1.09 9.89
N GLY A 270 -5.24 0.24 9.61
CA GLY A 270 -6.21 -0.30 10.57
C GLY A 270 -7.61 0.32 10.50
N MET A 271 -7.88 1.24 9.57
CA MET A 271 -9.19 1.83 9.31
C MET A 271 -9.38 2.10 7.81
N ASN A 272 -10.37 1.47 7.19
CA ASN A 272 -10.69 1.53 5.74
C ASN A 272 -9.59 1.08 4.77
N ASP A 273 -8.45 0.60 5.27
CA ASP A 273 -7.33 0.05 4.50
C ASP A 273 -7.57 -1.41 4.03
N PRO A 274 -6.72 -1.93 3.11
CA PRO A 274 -6.81 -3.30 2.59
C PRO A 274 -6.71 -4.42 3.64
N PHE A 275 -6.17 -4.17 4.83
CA PHE A 275 -6.11 -5.15 5.91
C PHE A 275 -7.36 -5.11 6.77
N SER A 276 -7.81 -3.93 7.21
CA SER A 276 -9.02 -3.82 8.05
C SER A 276 -10.29 -4.11 7.24
N HIS A 277 -10.32 -3.74 5.96
CA HIS A 277 -11.44 -3.88 5.03
C HIS A 277 -11.00 -4.56 3.72
N PRO A 278 -10.57 -5.83 3.74
CA PRO A 278 -10.10 -6.51 2.53
C PRO A 278 -11.16 -6.64 1.42
N HIS A 279 -12.42 -6.36 1.73
CA HIS A 279 -13.58 -6.43 0.84
C HIS A 279 -13.92 -5.10 0.15
N TYR A 280 -13.21 -4.03 0.50
CA TYR A 280 -13.20 -2.78 -0.24
C TYR A 280 -12.24 -2.87 -1.40
N GLY A 281 -12.58 -2.19 -2.50
CA GLY A 281 -11.68 -2.10 -3.64
C GLY A 281 -10.42 -1.33 -3.29
N LEU A 282 -9.33 -1.64 -4.00
CA LEU A 282 -8.06 -0.89 -3.91
C LEU A 282 -8.24 0.62 -4.15
N ASP A 283 -9.29 1.01 -4.86
CA ASP A 283 -9.69 2.38 -5.14
C ASP A 283 -11.04 2.72 -4.51
N HIS A 284 -11.33 2.17 -3.33
CA HIS A 284 -12.54 2.49 -2.57
C HIS A 284 -12.64 4.00 -2.33
N GLY A 285 -13.79 4.58 -2.66
CA GLY A 285 -13.95 6.04 -2.72
C GLY A 285 -13.61 6.67 -4.08
N GLY A 286 -13.22 5.85 -5.07
CA GLY A 286 -13.01 6.22 -6.48
C GLY A 286 -11.54 6.48 -6.88
N THR A 287 -10.61 6.29 -5.95
CA THR A 287 -9.16 6.50 -6.13
C THR A 287 -8.42 5.73 -5.04
N GLY A 288 -7.13 5.42 -5.24
CA GLY A 288 -6.25 5.05 -4.14
C GLY A 288 -5.98 6.24 -3.22
N SER A 289 -5.62 5.97 -1.97
CA SER A 289 -5.32 6.94 -0.90
C SER A 289 -4.14 6.47 -0.04
N TYR A 290 -3.83 7.18 1.04
CA TYR A 290 -2.75 6.84 1.99
C TYR A 290 -2.82 5.40 2.46
N GLU A 291 -4.01 4.95 2.85
CA GLU A 291 -4.26 3.62 3.40
C GLU A 291 -3.99 2.48 2.42
N ASP A 292 -3.87 2.79 1.13
CA ASP A 292 -3.67 1.84 0.04
C ASP A 292 -2.20 1.70 -0.38
N TYR A 293 -1.27 2.42 0.27
CA TYR A 293 0.17 2.30 0.01
C TYR A 293 0.73 0.87 0.05
N PRO A 294 0.16 -0.12 0.80
CA PRO A 294 0.63 -1.50 0.78
C PRO A 294 0.61 -2.14 -0.62
N TRP A 295 -0.16 -1.58 -1.56
CA TRP A 295 -0.13 -1.99 -2.96
C TRP A 295 1.19 -1.65 -3.65
N GLU A 296 1.69 -0.42 -3.49
CA GLU A 296 2.97 -0.03 -4.07
C GLU A 296 4.16 -0.56 -3.29
N ASP A 297 4.02 -0.71 -1.97
CA ASP A 297 5.01 -1.43 -1.16
C ASP A 297 5.12 -2.89 -1.61
N PHE A 298 4.00 -3.59 -1.85
CA PHE A 298 4.01 -4.92 -2.47
C PHE A 298 4.75 -4.91 -3.81
N ILE A 299 4.44 -3.96 -4.70
CA ILE A 299 5.08 -3.86 -6.01
C ILE A 299 6.60 -3.69 -5.85
N HIS A 300 7.02 -2.78 -4.99
CA HIS A 300 8.42 -2.47 -4.74
C HIS A 300 9.17 -3.65 -4.14
N GLN A 301 8.65 -4.28 -3.08
CA GLN A 301 9.33 -5.41 -2.45
C GLN A 301 9.35 -6.64 -3.37
N ARG A 302 8.21 -6.97 -3.99
CA ARG A 302 8.04 -8.18 -4.79
C ARG A 302 8.80 -8.15 -6.12
N PHE A 303 8.86 -7.00 -6.79
CA PHE A 303 9.45 -6.87 -8.12
C PHE A 303 10.73 -6.04 -8.15
N GLY A 304 10.97 -5.21 -7.14
CA GLY A 304 12.23 -4.48 -6.93
C GLY A 304 13.25 -5.25 -6.09
N GLY A 305 12.96 -6.50 -5.69
CA GLY A 305 13.84 -7.35 -4.90
C GLY A 305 14.10 -6.82 -3.49
N ASN A 306 13.12 -6.08 -2.94
CA ASN A 306 13.22 -5.34 -1.69
C ASN A 306 14.45 -4.42 -1.60
N SER A 307 14.79 -3.78 -2.73
CA SER A 307 15.89 -2.83 -2.82
C SER A 307 15.43 -1.44 -2.41
N TYR A 308 15.77 -0.99 -1.21
CA TYR A 308 15.57 0.39 -0.73
C TYR A 308 16.51 1.42 -1.40
N ALA A 309 16.95 1.10 -2.62
CA ALA A 309 17.74 1.95 -3.48
C ALA A 309 17.17 2.02 -4.91
N SER A 310 16.16 1.20 -5.25
CA SER A 310 15.59 1.16 -6.60
C SER A 310 14.15 0.67 -6.60
N ALA A 311 13.29 1.31 -7.38
CA ALA A 311 11.89 0.89 -7.56
C ALA A 311 11.52 0.85 -9.05
N PRO A 312 12.04 -0.11 -9.84
CA PRO A 312 12.00 -0.05 -11.31
C PRO A 312 10.59 -0.06 -11.90
N LEU A 313 9.64 -0.77 -11.28
CA LEU A 313 8.24 -0.78 -11.74
C LEU A 313 7.58 0.58 -11.50
N LEU A 314 7.78 1.18 -10.32
CA LEU A 314 7.20 2.47 -9.98
C LEU A 314 7.88 3.61 -10.75
N GLU A 315 9.20 3.55 -10.97
CA GLU A 315 9.90 4.48 -11.88
C GLU A 315 9.30 4.38 -13.30
N TYR A 316 9.12 3.17 -13.82
CA TYR A 316 8.50 2.98 -15.13
C TYR A 316 7.06 3.52 -15.18
N PHE A 317 6.27 3.30 -14.14
CA PHE A 317 4.91 3.83 -14.03
C PHE A 317 4.90 5.35 -14.18
N TRP A 318 5.76 6.06 -13.43
CA TRP A 318 5.83 7.51 -13.49
C TRP A 318 6.38 8.03 -14.83
N THR A 319 7.42 7.40 -15.36
CA THR A 319 7.96 7.72 -16.69
C THR A 319 6.93 7.51 -17.80
N TRP A 320 6.10 6.46 -17.72
CA TRP A 320 4.98 6.24 -18.65
C TRP A 320 3.94 7.35 -18.57
N ARG A 321 3.57 7.75 -17.34
CA ARG A 321 2.58 8.79 -17.05
C ARG A 321 2.98 10.16 -17.58
N GLN A 322 4.27 10.46 -17.74
CA GLN A 322 4.75 11.70 -18.37
C GLN A 322 4.08 12.02 -19.70
N THR A 323 3.79 10.99 -20.49
CA THR A 323 3.19 11.13 -21.83
C THR A 323 1.74 10.64 -21.89
N HIS A 324 1.18 10.15 -20.77
CA HIS A 324 -0.14 9.52 -20.69
C HIS A 324 -1.00 10.09 -19.55
N GLN A 325 -0.85 11.37 -19.23
CA GLN A 325 -1.47 12.03 -18.08
C GLN A 325 -3.01 11.89 -17.99
N SER A 326 -3.71 11.75 -19.11
CA SER A 326 -5.17 11.56 -19.13
C SER A 326 -5.64 10.10 -19.02
N GLN A 327 -4.71 9.14 -18.98
CA GLN A 327 -5.03 7.73 -18.79
C GLN A 327 -5.50 7.47 -17.36
N ALA A 328 -6.44 6.54 -17.16
CA ALA A 328 -6.80 6.10 -15.82
C ALA A 328 -5.61 5.38 -15.15
N VAL A 329 -5.38 5.64 -13.87
CA VAL A 329 -4.21 5.11 -13.12
C VAL A 329 -4.13 3.59 -13.17
N LEU A 330 -5.25 2.89 -12.97
CA LEU A 330 -5.31 1.42 -13.06
C LEU A 330 -4.86 0.90 -14.44
N THR A 331 -5.13 1.61 -15.53
CA THR A 331 -4.63 1.25 -16.86
C THR A 331 -3.13 1.47 -16.98
N SER A 332 -2.57 2.48 -16.31
CA SER A 332 -1.12 2.67 -16.24
C SER A 332 -0.43 1.57 -15.43
N TYR A 333 -1.01 1.08 -14.32
CA TYR A 333 -0.50 -0.11 -13.63
C TYR A 333 -0.56 -1.36 -14.52
N GLN A 334 -1.66 -1.59 -15.23
CA GLN A 334 -1.76 -2.71 -16.18
C GLN A 334 -0.67 -2.66 -17.26
N GLN A 335 -0.38 -1.47 -17.77
CA GLN A 335 0.69 -1.26 -18.74
C GLN A 335 2.08 -1.53 -18.13
N MET A 336 2.32 -1.10 -16.89
CA MET A 336 3.55 -1.36 -16.16
C MET A 336 3.83 -2.86 -16.05
N PHE A 337 2.91 -3.65 -15.49
CA PHE A 337 3.14 -5.09 -15.27
C PHE A 337 3.42 -5.88 -16.54
N THR A 338 2.75 -5.53 -17.65
CA THR A 338 2.92 -6.22 -18.94
C THR A 338 4.37 -6.18 -19.43
N ASN A 339 5.09 -5.09 -19.15
CA ASN A 339 6.49 -4.94 -19.54
C ASN A 339 7.47 -5.72 -18.66
N PHE A 340 7.02 -6.23 -17.52
CA PHE A 340 7.82 -7.00 -16.55
C PHE A 340 7.44 -8.48 -16.49
N GLY A 341 6.74 -8.99 -17.51
CA GLY A 341 6.47 -10.42 -17.65
C GLY A 341 5.41 -10.98 -16.70
N THR A 342 4.58 -10.12 -16.10
CA THR A 342 3.43 -10.50 -15.29
C THR A 342 2.19 -9.71 -15.72
N THR A 343 1.04 -9.96 -15.10
CA THR A 343 -0.18 -9.19 -15.34
C THR A 343 -0.64 -8.51 -14.07
N PHE A 344 -1.42 -7.44 -14.20
CA PHE A 344 -2.08 -6.81 -13.05
C PHE A 344 -2.89 -7.83 -12.24
N THR A 345 -3.58 -8.76 -12.92
CA THR A 345 -4.38 -9.81 -12.29
C THR A 345 -3.52 -10.73 -11.43
N ASP A 346 -2.37 -11.20 -11.95
CA ASP A 346 -1.48 -12.10 -11.22
C ASP A 346 -0.81 -11.40 -10.04
N ALA A 347 -0.36 -10.17 -10.24
CA ALA A 347 0.18 -9.34 -9.17
C ALA A 347 -0.86 -9.08 -8.06
N PHE A 348 -2.11 -8.78 -8.42
CA PHE A 348 -3.17 -8.52 -7.46
C PHE A 348 -3.57 -9.78 -6.67
N LYS A 349 -3.59 -10.96 -7.31
CA LYS A 349 -3.81 -12.25 -6.63
C LYS A 349 -2.71 -12.54 -5.61
N GLU A 350 -1.45 -12.29 -5.95
CA GLU A 350 -0.33 -12.48 -5.01
C GLU A 350 -0.37 -11.47 -3.86
N TYR A 351 -0.67 -10.19 -4.16
CA TYR A 351 -0.85 -9.12 -3.17
C TYR A 351 -1.85 -9.49 -2.08
N VAL A 352 -3.02 -10.04 -2.43
CA VAL A 352 -4.02 -10.42 -1.42
C VAL A 352 -3.58 -11.64 -0.59
N VAL A 353 -2.73 -12.52 -1.13
CA VAL A 353 -2.10 -13.61 -0.36
C VAL A 353 -1.08 -13.05 0.63
N TRP A 354 -0.24 -12.10 0.20
CA TRP A 354 0.69 -11.38 1.09
C TRP A 354 -0.08 -10.72 2.24
N ASN A 355 -1.19 -10.03 1.95
CA ASN A 355 -2.03 -9.39 2.94
C ASN A 355 -2.64 -10.35 3.98
N TYR A 356 -2.84 -11.62 3.63
CA TYR A 356 -3.33 -12.62 4.58
C TYR A 356 -2.28 -12.92 5.68
N PHE A 357 -1.00 -13.03 5.29
CA PHE A 357 0.13 -13.40 6.16
C PHE A 357 0.83 -12.19 6.79
N THR A 358 0.04 -11.29 7.39
CA THR A 358 0.54 -10.11 8.09
C THR A 358 0.17 -10.12 9.58
N GLY A 359 0.86 -9.30 10.37
CA GLY A 359 0.67 -9.14 11.80
C GLY A 359 0.74 -10.48 12.55
N ASN A 360 -0.34 -10.87 13.22
CA ASN A 360 -0.37 -12.11 14.01
C ASN A 360 -0.29 -13.40 13.16
N ARG A 361 -0.48 -13.31 11.85
CA ARG A 361 -0.33 -14.45 10.91
C ARG A 361 0.97 -14.41 10.13
N ALA A 362 1.82 -13.41 10.36
CA ALA A 362 3.11 -13.29 9.70
C ALA A 362 3.96 -14.55 9.86
N VAL A 363 4.67 -14.90 8.79
CA VAL A 363 5.57 -16.04 8.77
C VAL A 363 6.97 -15.54 9.05
N THR A 364 7.45 -15.79 10.27
CA THR A 364 8.73 -15.27 10.73
C THR A 364 9.69 -16.39 11.10
N PHE A 365 10.97 -16.14 10.85
CA PHE A 365 12.08 -16.96 11.30
C PHE A 365 13.17 -16.05 11.86
N ALA A 366 13.70 -16.41 13.04
CA ALA A 366 14.71 -15.60 13.74
C ALA A 366 14.33 -14.10 13.94
N GLY A 367 13.03 -13.80 14.00
CA GLY A 367 12.53 -12.44 14.20
C GLY A 367 12.37 -11.61 12.92
N GLN A 368 12.61 -12.18 11.75
CA GLN A 368 12.41 -11.55 10.44
C GLN A 368 11.26 -12.23 9.70
N SER A 369 10.54 -11.48 8.86
CA SER A 369 9.59 -12.08 7.93
C SER A 369 10.33 -12.92 6.89
N VAL A 370 9.76 -14.08 6.57
CA VAL A 370 10.28 -15.00 5.53
C VAL A 370 9.24 -15.29 4.44
N PHE A 371 8.10 -14.61 4.48
CA PHE A 371 7.10 -14.63 3.44
C PHE A 371 6.34 -13.29 3.43
N GLY A 372 6.12 -12.75 2.24
CA GLY A 372 5.43 -11.49 2.07
C GLY A 372 6.32 -10.28 2.35
N TYR A 373 5.71 -9.23 2.89
CA TYR A 373 6.40 -8.01 3.32
C TYR A 373 7.49 -8.36 4.35
N ASP A 374 8.65 -7.73 4.24
CA ASP A 374 9.73 -7.89 5.21
C ASP A 374 9.35 -7.42 6.62
N GLU A 375 8.48 -6.42 6.70
CA GLU A 375 7.92 -5.89 7.94
C GLU A 375 6.65 -6.61 8.41
N ALA A 376 6.16 -7.64 7.71
CA ALA A 376 4.87 -8.27 8.00
C ALA A 376 4.70 -8.70 9.47
N GLY A 377 5.80 -9.04 10.15
CA GLY A 377 5.84 -9.45 11.56
C GLY A 377 6.25 -8.37 12.57
N VAL A 378 6.53 -7.15 12.12
CA VAL A 378 6.92 -6.02 12.98
C VAL A 378 5.76 -5.65 13.91
N ALA A 379 6.10 -5.24 15.14
CA ALA A 379 5.10 -4.90 16.13
C ALA A 379 4.30 -3.66 15.68
N GLY A 380 3.01 -3.87 15.38
CA GLY A 380 2.13 -2.81 14.90
C GLY A 380 1.63 -3.04 13.48
N PHE A 381 2.30 -3.91 12.69
CA PHE A 381 1.85 -4.27 11.36
C PHE A 381 0.43 -4.87 11.44
N PRO A 382 -0.53 -4.37 10.63
CA PRO A 382 -1.92 -4.80 10.71
C PRO A 382 -2.08 -6.29 10.41
N THR A 383 -3.05 -6.92 11.06
CA THR A 383 -3.48 -8.28 10.72
C THR A 383 -4.75 -8.19 9.89
N ALA A 384 -4.76 -8.71 8.67
CA ALA A 384 -5.96 -8.63 7.83
C ALA A 384 -7.21 -9.24 8.53
N THR A 385 -8.34 -8.53 8.42
CA THR A 385 -9.61 -8.94 9.02
C THR A 385 -10.13 -10.20 8.33
N LEU A 386 -10.45 -11.22 9.13
CA LEU A 386 -11.08 -12.44 8.63
C LEU A 386 -12.57 -12.22 8.41
N THR A 387 -13.08 -12.73 7.29
CA THR A 387 -14.51 -12.89 7.04
C THR A 387 -15.09 -13.96 7.97
N THR A 388 -14.40 -15.10 8.10
CA THR A 388 -14.77 -16.18 9.01
C THR A 388 -13.59 -17.11 9.26
N THR A 389 -13.71 -17.99 10.26
CA THR A 389 -12.81 -19.13 10.52
C THR A 389 -13.61 -20.41 10.60
N HIS A 390 -13.23 -21.41 9.80
CA HIS A 390 -13.84 -22.74 9.85
C HIS A 390 -12.95 -23.71 10.61
N SER A 391 -13.55 -24.48 11.52
CA SER A 391 -12.85 -25.50 12.33
C SER A 391 -13.57 -26.85 12.37
N THR A 392 -14.71 -26.95 11.69
CA THR A 392 -15.53 -28.16 11.60
C THR A 392 -16.04 -28.29 10.18
N TYR A 393 -16.03 -29.50 9.64
CA TYR A 393 -16.42 -29.80 8.26
C TYR A 393 -17.45 -30.95 8.25
N PRO A 394 -18.42 -30.94 7.33
CA PRO A 394 -18.54 -30.04 6.18
C PRO A 394 -19.12 -28.66 6.51
N VAL A 395 -18.86 -27.70 5.62
CA VAL A 395 -19.50 -26.37 5.63
C VAL A 395 -20.07 -26.03 4.26
N THR A 396 -21.17 -25.26 4.27
CA THR A 396 -21.79 -24.69 3.06
C THR A 396 -22.09 -23.24 3.35
N ILE A 397 -21.52 -22.33 2.57
CA ILE A 397 -21.58 -20.89 2.82
C ILE A 397 -22.03 -20.17 1.56
N ASN A 398 -23.02 -19.30 1.71
CA ASN A 398 -23.27 -18.20 0.78
C ASN A 398 -22.46 -17.00 1.28
N GLY A 399 -21.47 -16.59 0.49
CA GLY A 399 -20.52 -15.54 0.87
C GLY A 399 -21.18 -14.17 0.97
N THR A 400 -20.61 -13.30 1.81
CA THR A 400 -20.94 -11.88 1.84
C THR A 400 -20.29 -11.18 0.65
N SER A 401 -21.05 -10.39 -0.11
CA SER A 401 -20.52 -9.75 -1.32
C SER A 401 -19.37 -8.79 -1.04
N PHE A 402 -18.52 -8.55 -2.04
CA PHE A 402 -17.39 -7.61 -1.95
C PHE A 402 -17.21 -6.83 -3.25
N GLU A 403 -16.44 -5.76 -3.19
CA GLU A 403 -16.26 -4.83 -4.30
C GLU A 403 -15.36 -5.39 -5.41
N HIS A 404 -15.16 -4.61 -6.46
CA HIS A 404 -14.09 -4.80 -7.42
C HIS A 404 -12.73 -4.60 -6.76
N LEU A 405 -11.64 -5.15 -7.34
CA LEU A 405 -10.27 -5.06 -6.79
C LEU A 405 -10.19 -5.35 -5.29
N ALA A 406 -10.83 -6.42 -4.85
CA ALA A 406 -11.01 -6.74 -3.44
C ALA A 406 -10.96 -8.25 -3.19
N SER A 407 -10.97 -8.63 -1.92
CA SER A 407 -10.89 -10.02 -1.47
C SER A 407 -11.71 -10.33 -0.22
N ARG A 408 -11.80 -11.61 0.11
CA ARG A 408 -12.36 -12.08 1.37
C ARG A 408 -11.37 -13.04 2.03
N MET A 409 -10.97 -12.75 3.27
CA MET A 409 -10.02 -13.60 4.00
C MET A 409 -10.78 -14.68 4.78
N ILE A 410 -10.73 -15.95 4.37
CA ILE A 410 -11.38 -17.06 5.08
C ILE A 410 -10.30 -17.98 5.65
N ARG A 411 -10.26 -18.14 6.96
CA ARG A 411 -9.31 -19.02 7.64
C ARG A 411 -9.85 -20.45 7.74
N LEU A 412 -9.00 -21.42 7.47
CA LEU A 412 -9.30 -22.85 7.51
C LEU A 412 -8.41 -23.53 8.56
N MET A 413 -9.02 -24.20 9.53
CA MET A 413 -8.28 -25.04 10.47
C MET A 413 -8.20 -26.48 9.93
N PRO A 414 -7.12 -27.23 10.21
CA PRO A 414 -7.03 -28.63 9.81
C PRO A 414 -8.23 -29.46 10.27
N PRO A 415 -8.75 -30.38 9.44
CA PRO A 415 -9.83 -31.27 9.86
C PRO A 415 -9.37 -32.22 10.97
N THR A 416 -10.30 -32.67 11.81
CA THR A 416 -9.99 -33.63 12.88
C THR A 416 -9.98 -35.07 12.35
N GLY A 417 -9.11 -35.92 12.89
CA GLY A 417 -9.09 -37.36 12.62
C GLY A 417 -8.04 -37.77 11.59
N LEU A 418 -8.33 -38.80 10.78
CA LEU A 418 -7.41 -39.33 9.76
C LEU A 418 -7.48 -38.59 8.42
N ARG A 419 -8.31 -37.54 8.31
CA ARG A 419 -8.41 -36.71 7.12
C ARG A 419 -7.33 -35.64 7.19
N ASN A 420 -6.58 -35.49 6.12
CA ASN A 420 -5.39 -34.64 6.03
C ASN A 420 -5.52 -33.56 4.95
N GLY A 421 -6.71 -33.36 4.38
CA GLY A 421 -6.97 -32.30 3.40
C GLY A 421 -8.39 -31.74 3.49
N LEU A 422 -8.63 -30.69 2.71
CA LEU A 422 -9.94 -30.04 2.57
C LEU A 422 -10.29 -29.93 1.09
N GLU A 423 -11.38 -30.59 0.67
CA GLU A 423 -11.96 -30.40 -0.65
C GLU A 423 -12.85 -29.15 -0.62
N ILE A 424 -12.50 -28.16 -1.43
CA ILE A 424 -13.23 -26.92 -1.59
C ILE A 424 -13.92 -26.94 -2.93
N ASN A 425 -15.25 -26.82 -2.94
CA ASN A 425 -16.00 -26.49 -4.15
C ASN A 425 -16.35 -25.00 -4.08
N PHE A 426 -15.87 -24.22 -5.03
CA PHE A 426 -16.09 -22.78 -5.12
C PHE A 426 -17.02 -22.47 -6.30
N ASN A 427 -17.93 -21.53 -6.08
CA ASN A 427 -18.80 -20.97 -7.11
C ASN A 427 -18.73 -19.45 -7.01
N GLY A 428 -18.08 -18.83 -7.98
CA GLY A 428 -18.04 -17.38 -8.14
C GLY A 428 -19.18 -16.86 -9.01
N GLN A 429 -19.43 -15.56 -8.96
CA GLN A 429 -20.39 -14.93 -9.86
C GLN A 429 -19.94 -15.05 -11.33
N ASN A 430 -20.78 -15.58 -12.20
CA ASN A 430 -20.49 -15.74 -13.63
C ASN A 430 -20.16 -14.39 -14.31
N SER A 431 -19.31 -14.43 -15.33
CA SER A 431 -18.93 -13.26 -16.15
C SER A 431 -18.25 -12.14 -15.38
N VAL A 432 -17.67 -12.44 -14.21
CA VAL A 432 -16.84 -11.55 -13.40
C VAL A 432 -15.41 -12.07 -13.46
N ALA A 433 -14.42 -11.18 -13.52
CA ALA A 433 -13.03 -11.56 -13.32
C ALA A 433 -12.80 -11.87 -11.82
N MET A 434 -13.13 -13.10 -11.43
CA MET A 434 -13.10 -13.60 -10.07
C MET A 434 -12.23 -14.86 -10.00
N TYR A 435 -11.50 -14.98 -8.91
CA TYR A 435 -10.57 -16.07 -8.63
C TYR A 435 -10.77 -16.55 -7.20
N ALA A 436 -10.29 -17.74 -6.89
CA ALA A 436 -10.24 -18.26 -5.53
C ALA A 436 -8.82 -18.74 -5.25
N MET A 437 -8.08 -18.02 -4.41
CA MET A 437 -6.75 -18.44 -3.98
C MET A 437 -6.88 -19.39 -2.80
N TRP A 438 -5.92 -20.29 -2.67
CA TRP A 438 -5.65 -21.03 -1.45
C TRP A 438 -4.23 -20.73 -0.97
N ALA A 439 -4.01 -20.81 0.33
CA ALA A 439 -2.67 -20.74 0.90
C ALA A 439 -2.56 -21.60 2.15
N VAL A 440 -1.41 -22.23 2.35
CA VAL A 440 -1.10 -23.11 3.47
C VAL A 440 0.28 -22.78 4.00
N ARG A 441 0.40 -22.68 5.32
CA ARG A 441 1.67 -22.53 6.02
C ARG A 441 2.01 -23.77 6.80
N ALA A 442 3.15 -24.38 6.48
CA ALA A 442 3.77 -25.44 7.27
C ALA A 442 5.11 -24.93 7.86
N GLY A 443 5.12 -24.65 9.16
CA GLY A 443 6.28 -24.06 9.83
C GLY A 443 6.60 -22.65 9.31
N THR A 444 7.67 -22.53 8.52
CA THR A 444 8.13 -21.27 7.89
C THR A 444 7.92 -21.22 6.39
N GLN A 445 7.41 -22.30 5.78
CA GLN A 445 7.10 -22.32 4.36
C GLN A 445 5.62 -22.00 4.14
N VAL A 446 5.35 -21.22 3.11
CA VAL A 446 4.00 -20.94 2.62
C VAL A 446 3.90 -21.45 1.19
N THR A 447 2.96 -22.35 0.95
CA THR A 447 2.54 -22.76 -0.38
C THR A 447 1.19 -22.12 -0.66
N TRP A 448 0.97 -21.67 -1.89
CA TRP A 448 -0.26 -21.01 -2.28
C TRP A 448 -0.49 -21.18 -3.77
N GLY A 449 -1.74 -21.00 -4.21
CA GLY A 449 -2.11 -21.14 -5.60
C GLY A 449 -3.57 -20.81 -5.84
N GLU A 450 -4.05 -21.14 -7.03
CA GLU A 450 -5.43 -20.89 -7.47
C GLU A 450 -6.24 -22.19 -7.49
N ILE A 451 -7.52 -22.09 -7.14
CA ILE A 451 -8.51 -23.11 -7.48
C ILE A 451 -8.81 -22.94 -8.98
N PRO A 452 -8.61 -23.96 -9.83
CA PRO A 452 -8.97 -23.88 -11.24
C PRO A 452 -10.48 -23.68 -11.40
N LEU A 453 -10.89 -22.56 -12.01
CA LEU A 453 -12.28 -22.23 -12.24
C LEU A 453 -12.65 -22.38 -13.73
N ASP A 454 -13.86 -22.83 -14.01
CA ASP A 454 -14.41 -22.90 -15.35
C ASP A 454 -14.92 -21.53 -15.85
N ALA A 455 -15.51 -21.49 -17.05
CA ALA A 455 -16.05 -20.26 -17.64
C ALA A 455 -17.23 -19.65 -16.86
N ASN A 456 -17.83 -20.39 -15.92
CA ASN A 456 -18.88 -19.94 -15.03
C ASN A 456 -18.33 -19.52 -13.65
N ASN A 457 -17.01 -19.54 -13.45
CA ASN A 457 -16.34 -19.35 -12.17
C ASN A 457 -16.63 -20.46 -11.14
N ASP A 458 -16.93 -21.68 -11.60
CA ASP A 458 -17.10 -22.86 -10.77
C ASP A 458 -15.83 -23.71 -10.78
N GLY A 459 -15.41 -24.20 -9.62
CA GLY A 459 -14.21 -25.03 -9.52
C GLY A 459 -14.15 -25.86 -8.24
N SER A 460 -13.28 -26.86 -8.24
CA SER A 460 -13.01 -27.68 -7.05
C SER A 460 -11.51 -27.94 -6.90
N PHE A 461 -11.03 -27.94 -5.67
CA PHE A 461 -9.63 -28.20 -5.35
C PHE A 461 -9.49 -28.84 -3.96
N VAL A 462 -8.56 -29.77 -3.81
CA VAL A 462 -8.22 -30.36 -2.51
C VAL A 462 -6.95 -29.74 -1.98
N ILE A 463 -7.06 -28.95 -0.92
CA ILE A 463 -5.91 -28.40 -0.20
C ILE A 463 -5.29 -29.49 0.67
N ASP A 464 -3.98 -29.66 0.57
CA ASP A 464 -3.21 -30.47 1.51
C ASP A 464 -3.02 -29.73 2.85
N MET A 465 -3.49 -30.36 3.92
CA MET A 465 -3.44 -29.81 5.28
C MET A 465 -2.46 -30.57 6.18
N ARG A 466 -1.63 -31.47 5.61
CA ARG A 466 -0.53 -32.12 6.35
C ARG A 466 0.41 -31.04 6.88
N ASP A 467 0.70 -31.12 8.17
CA ASP A 467 1.57 -30.18 8.91
C ASP A 467 1.17 -28.70 8.84
N ALA A 468 -0.03 -28.41 8.33
CA ALA A 468 -0.56 -27.06 8.20
C ALA A 468 -0.80 -26.44 9.58
N THR A 469 -0.17 -25.28 9.80
CA THR A 469 -0.33 -24.45 11.00
C THR A 469 -1.25 -23.25 10.75
N GLU A 470 -1.38 -22.85 9.49
CA GLU A 470 -2.30 -21.83 9.02
C GLU A 470 -2.76 -22.21 7.60
N ALA A 471 -4.03 -21.95 7.26
CA ALA A 471 -4.51 -22.12 5.90
C ALA A 471 -5.66 -21.16 5.58
N ALA A 472 -5.80 -20.83 4.30
CA ALA A 472 -6.76 -19.86 3.81
C ALA A 472 -7.45 -20.29 2.52
N LEU A 473 -8.71 -19.90 2.40
CA LEU A 473 -9.41 -19.69 1.13
C LEU A 473 -9.58 -18.18 0.97
N ILE A 474 -9.17 -17.62 -0.16
CA ILE A 474 -9.21 -16.18 -0.43
C ILE A 474 -9.92 -15.96 -1.77
N PRO A 475 -11.25 -15.74 -1.79
CA PRO A 475 -11.95 -15.24 -2.96
C PRO A 475 -11.43 -13.85 -3.33
N VAL A 476 -11.19 -13.60 -4.61
CA VAL A 476 -10.58 -12.37 -5.15
C VAL A 476 -11.37 -11.91 -6.36
N VAL A 477 -11.61 -10.60 -6.48
CA VAL A 477 -12.14 -9.98 -7.69
C VAL A 477 -11.06 -9.06 -8.24
N THR A 478 -10.68 -9.28 -9.49
CA THR A 478 -9.72 -8.43 -10.21
C THR A 478 -10.41 -7.59 -11.29
N GLN A 479 -11.73 -7.69 -11.41
CA GLN A 479 -12.51 -6.72 -12.17
C GLN A 479 -12.21 -5.31 -11.64
N THR A 480 -12.16 -4.32 -12.53
CA THR A 480 -11.77 -2.93 -12.19
C THR A 480 -12.96 -2.00 -11.98
N THR A 481 -14.19 -2.52 -11.99
CA THR A 481 -15.42 -1.75 -11.71
C THR A 481 -16.45 -2.67 -11.08
N GLY A 482 -17.38 -2.09 -10.29
CA GLY A 482 -18.48 -2.80 -9.65
C GLY A 482 -18.37 -2.81 -8.13
N SER A 483 -19.50 -2.84 -7.43
CA SER A 483 -19.55 -2.62 -5.98
C SER A 483 -20.09 -3.81 -5.18
N SER A 484 -20.52 -4.87 -5.84
CA SER A 484 -21.07 -6.04 -5.15
C SER A 484 -21.02 -7.28 -6.03
N PHE A 485 -20.04 -8.13 -5.76
CA PHE A 485 -19.89 -9.45 -6.38
C PHE A 485 -20.17 -10.55 -5.38
N THR A 486 -20.83 -11.61 -5.84
CA THR A 486 -21.27 -12.73 -5.00
C THR A 486 -20.43 -13.98 -5.23
N TYR A 487 -20.41 -14.86 -4.23
CA TYR A 487 -19.77 -16.16 -4.31
C TYR A 487 -20.40 -17.11 -3.28
N SER A 488 -20.16 -18.40 -3.45
CA SER A 488 -20.49 -19.43 -2.48
C SER A 488 -19.41 -20.51 -2.49
N TYR A 489 -19.34 -21.30 -1.42
CA TYR A 489 -18.44 -22.44 -1.36
C TYR A 489 -18.97 -23.53 -0.44
N THR A 490 -18.57 -24.76 -0.72
CA THR A 490 -18.63 -25.87 0.23
C THR A 490 -17.23 -26.37 0.54
N ILE A 491 -17.03 -26.82 1.78
CA ILE A 491 -15.75 -27.44 2.17
C ILE A 491 -16.06 -28.73 2.91
N ASP A 492 -15.49 -29.82 2.42
CA ASP A 492 -15.57 -31.14 2.99
C ASP A 492 -14.17 -31.58 3.43
N ALA A 493 -14.10 -32.29 4.56
CA ALA A 493 -12.82 -32.91 4.92
C ALA A 493 -12.51 -34.02 3.91
N ALA A 494 -11.30 -34.03 3.38
CA ALA A 494 -10.84 -34.97 2.38
C ALA A 494 -9.63 -35.76 2.88
N THR A 495 -9.38 -36.90 2.24
CA THR A 495 -8.09 -37.56 2.33
C THR A 495 -7.29 -37.14 1.12
N VAL A 496 -6.16 -36.50 1.35
CA VAL A 496 -5.16 -36.19 0.31
C VAL A 496 -4.60 -37.51 -0.18
N ALA A 497 -4.51 -37.66 -1.49
CA ALA A 497 -3.85 -38.80 -2.10
C ALA A 497 -2.40 -38.87 -1.58
N ASP A 498 -2.02 -40.02 -1.01
CA ASP A 498 -0.62 -40.34 -0.84
C ASP A 498 -0.11 -40.87 -2.19
N CYS A 499 1.02 -40.35 -2.66
CA CYS A 499 1.65 -40.78 -3.89
C CYS A 499 3.12 -41.11 -3.64
N ILE A 500 3.70 -41.92 -4.53
CA ILE A 500 5.15 -42.08 -4.62
C ILE A 500 5.61 -41.13 -5.71
N THR A 501 6.50 -40.20 -5.37
CA THR A 501 7.06 -39.23 -6.33
C THR A 501 7.62 -39.97 -7.56
N GLY A 502 7.16 -39.59 -8.75
CA GLY A 502 7.56 -40.22 -10.02
C GLY A 502 6.80 -41.49 -10.42
N ASP A 503 5.90 -42.03 -9.57
CA ASP A 503 5.02 -43.17 -9.90
C ASP A 503 3.63 -42.67 -10.32
N LEU A 504 3.53 -42.17 -11.54
CA LEU A 504 2.29 -41.62 -12.08
C LEU A 504 1.27 -42.72 -12.41
N THR A 505 1.70 -43.97 -12.56
CA THR A 505 0.79 -45.09 -12.84
C THR A 505 0.26 -45.79 -11.58
N ASP A 506 0.74 -45.38 -10.40
CA ASP A 506 0.38 -45.93 -9.07
C ASP A 506 0.56 -47.45 -9.02
N ASP A 507 1.62 -47.96 -9.66
CA ASP A 507 1.92 -49.39 -9.74
C ASP A 507 3.05 -49.83 -8.79
N GLY A 508 3.63 -48.88 -8.05
CA GLY A 508 4.71 -49.06 -7.11
C GLY A 508 6.10 -48.99 -7.75
N SER A 509 6.21 -48.68 -9.04
CA SER A 509 7.47 -48.64 -9.80
C SER A 509 7.62 -47.35 -10.58
N ILE A 510 8.82 -46.76 -10.56
CA ILE A 510 9.14 -45.58 -11.37
C ILE A 510 9.73 -46.06 -12.71
N ALA A 511 8.99 -45.91 -13.80
CA ALA A 511 9.34 -46.44 -15.11
C ALA A 511 9.04 -45.46 -16.27
N VAL A 512 9.44 -45.86 -17.49
CA VAL A 512 9.19 -45.06 -18.71
C VAL A 512 7.68 -44.84 -18.96
N THR A 513 6.83 -45.71 -18.43
CA THR A 513 5.36 -45.55 -18.48
C THR A 513 4.90 -44.30 -17.71
N ASP A 514 5.51 -44.00 -16.57
CA ASP A 514 5.23 -42.79 -15.78
C ASP A 514 5.71 -41.54 -16.50
N LEU A 515 6.88 -41.62 -17.14
CA LEU A 515 7.40 -40.54 -17.99
C LEU A 515 6.46 -40.21 -19.16
N VAL A 516 5.90 -41.24 -19.81
CA VAL A 516 4.92 -41.06 -20.89
C VAL A 516 3.66 -40.41 -20.34
N ARG A 517 3.18 -40.81 -19.16
CA ARG A 517 2.03 -40.16 -18.53
C ARG A 517 2.32 -38.69 -18.19
N LEU A 518 3.48 -38.40 -17.60
CA LEU A 518 3.89 -37.04 -17.24
C LEU A 518 3.92 -36.11 -18.46
N VAL A 519 4.51 -36.56 -19.56
CA VAL A 519 4.53 -35.80 -20.82
C VAL A 519 3.11 -35.57 -21.36
N ASN A 520 2.23 -36.57 -21.27
CA ASN A 520 0.84 -36.41 -21.69
C ASN A 520 0.08 -35.41 -20.81
N LEU A 521 0.36 -35.36 -19.50
CA LEU A 521 -0.22 -34.36 -18.60
C LEU A 521 0.22 -32.94 -18.98
N ILE A 522 1.52 -32.73 -19.20
CA ILE A 522 2.08 -31.43 -19.61
C ILE A 522 1.51 -30.97 -20.96
N LEU A 523 1.23 -31.91 -21.86
CA LEU A 523 0.65 -31.62 -23.18
C LEU A 523 -0.88 -31.58 -23.18
N GLU A 524 -1.53 -31.75 -22.02
CA GLU A 524 -2.99 -31.83 -21.87
C GLU A 524 -3.64 -32.89 -22.80
N GLN A 525 -2.98 -34.03 -22.96
CA GLN A 525 -3.44 -35.13 -23.81
C GLN A 525 -3.93 -36.34 -22.99
N GLY A 526 -5.07 -36.90 -23.40
CA GLY A 526 -5.65 -38.11 -22.82
C GLY A 526 -6.67 -37.83 -21.73
N GLU A 527 -6.82 -38.77 -20.79
CA GLU A 527 -7.75 -38.62 -19.67
C GLU A 527 -7.25 -37.57 -18.67
N PRO A 528 -8.16 -36.79 -18.05
CA PRO A 528 -7.81 -35.85 -17.00
C PRO A 528 -7.00 -36.52 -15.88
N PRO A 529 -5.99 -35.85 -15.32
CA PRO A 529 -5.20 -36.41 -14.24
C PRO A 529 -6.02 -36.67 -12.98
N THR A 530 -5.71 -37.77 -12.30
CA THR A 530 -6.17 -38.04 -10.95
C THR A 530 -5.33 -37.28 -9.91
N PRO A 531 -5.82 -37.07 -8.68
CA PRO A 531 -5.02 -36.45 -7.61
C PRO A 531 -3.72 -37.20 -7.28
N VAL A 532 -3.70 -38.54 -7.41
CA VAL A 532 -2.48 -39.34 -7.22
C VAL A 532 -1.47 -39.05 -8.33
N GLU A 533 -1.93 -38.95 -9.58
CA GLU A 533 -1.09 -38.60 -10.74
C GLU A 533 -0.51 -37.19 -10.61
N LEU A 534 -1.31 -36.20 -10.21
CA LEU A 534 -0.83 -34.84 -9.98
C LEU A 534 0.21 -34.79 -8.86
N CYS A 535 -0.04 -35.50 -7.76
CA CYS A 535 0.89 -35.63 -6.65
C CYS A 535 2.21 -36.29 -7.08
N ALA A 536 2.17 -37.35 -7.90
CA ALA A 536 3.36 -38.06 -8.37
C ALA A 536 4.12 -37.31 -9.49
N ALA A 537 3.43 -36.42 -10.21
CA ALA A 537 3.94 -35.70 -11.38
C ALA A 537 4.87 -34.52 -11.03
N ASP A 538 4.69 -33.90 -9.86
CA ASP A 538 5.59 -32.88 -9.33
C ASP A 538 6.81 -33.56 -8.69
N VAL A 539 7.77 -33.93 -9.53
CA VAL A 539 8.93 -34.75 -9.14
C VAL A 539 9.96 -33.92 -8.39
N ASN A 540 9.99 -32.61 -8.66
CA ASN A 540 10.93 -31.68 -8.05
C ASN A 540 10.38 -30.97 -6.81
N GLU A 541 9.10 -31.19 -6.49
CA GLU A 541 8.36 -30.60 -5.36
C GLU A 541 8.33 -29.06 -5.40
N ASP A 542 8.34 -28.46 -6.60
CA ASP A 542 8.27 -27.01 -6.80
C ASP A 542 6.83 -26.49 -7.00
N GLY A 543 5.85 -27.41 -7.06
CA GLY A 543 4.43 -27.10 -7.22
C GLY A 543 3.96 -26.97 -8.66
N ASP A 544 4.86 -26.97 -9.65
CA ASP A 544 4.56 -26.80 -11.08
C ASP A 544 4.94 -28.04 -11.90
N ILE A 545 3.94 -28.71 -12.48
CA ILE A 545 4.19 -29.86 -13.37
C ILE A 545 4.72 -29.37 -14.72
N SER A 546 6.03 -29.52 -14.94
CA SER A 546 6.73 -28.93 -16.08
C SER A 546 7.75 -29.88 -16.74
N VAL A 547 8.45 -29.37 -17.76
CA VAL A 547 9.56 -30.11 -18.39
C VAL A 547 10.70 -30.36 -17.41
N GLN A 548 10.80 -29.61 -16.30
CA GLN A 548 11.80 -29.89 -15.26
C GLN A 548 11.53 -31.23 -14.58
N ASP A 549 10.27 -31.54 -14.29
CA ASP A 549 9.85 -32.83 -13.73
C ASP A 549 10.14 -33.99 -14.68
N VAL A 550 9.99 -33.76 -15.99
CA VAL A 550 10.36 -34.74 -17.02
C VAL A 550 11.86 -35.05 -16.92
N VAL A 551 12.71 -34.03 -16.80
CA VAL A 551 14.16 -34.21 -16.67
C VAL A 551 14.50 -34.96 -15.38
N GLN A 552 13.86 -34.62 -14.26
CA GLN A 552 14.10 -35.28 -12.98
C GLN A 552 13.62 -36.74 -12.99
N LEU A 553 12.45 -37.00 -13.55
CA LEU A 553 11.90 -38.34 -13.68
C LEU A 553 12.78 -39.23 -14.57
N VAL A 554 13.30 -38.69 -15.69
CA VAL A 554 14.29 -39.40 -16.51
C VAL A 554 15.52 -39.77 -15.70
N ASN A 555 16.03 -38.86 -14.86
CA ASN A 555 17.19 -39.14 -14.02
C ASN A 555 16.91 -40.18 -12.93
N LEU A 556 15.67 -40.27 -12.44
CA LEU A 556 15.25 -41.32 -11.50
C LEU A 556 15.16 -42.69 -12.19
N ILE A 557 14.60 -42.76 -13.40
CA ILE A 557 14.46 -44.00 -14.17
C ILE A 557 15.83 -44.57 -14.60
N LEU A 558 16.82 -43.71 -14.84
CA LEU A 558 18.16 -44.10 -15.31
C LEU A 558 19.13 -44.52 -14.20
N GLN A 559 18.75 -44.36 -12.92
CA GLN A 559 19.50 -44.84 -11.75
C GLN A 559 19.10 -46.28 -11.40
#